data_AF-A0A359LXJ8-F1
#
_entry.id   AF-A0A359LXJ8-F1
#
_cell.length_a   1.000
_cell.length_b   1.000
_cell.length_c   1.000
_cell.angle_alpha   90.00
_cell.angle_beta   90.00
_cell.angle_gamma   90.00
#
_symmetry.space_group_name_H-M   'P 1'
#
loop_
_entity.id
_entity.type
_entity.pdbx_description
1 polymer ?
#
loop_
_entity_poly.entity_id
_entity_poly.type
_entity_poly.pdbx_seq_one_letter_code
_entity_poly.pdbx_strand_id
1 'polypeptide(L)' 'IASIIALRECQEDTAKICELYRKRRDLLVSGLTAAGWPVAPPQGSMFLWARIPEPFQPLGSLE' A
#
# COMPACT_ATOMS: atom_id res chain seq x y z
N ILE A 1 3.37 -23.44 19.93
CA ILE A 1 4.36 -22.56 20.61
C ILE A 1 4.59 -21.27 19.80
N ALA A 2 4.99 -21.33 18.52
CA ALA A 2 5.27 -20.14 17.70
C ALA A 2 4.13 -19.08 17.67
N SER A 3 2.88 -19.47 17.43
CA SER A 3 1.75 -18.52 17.38
C SER A 3 1.47 -17.83 18.73
N ILE A 4 1.78 -18.50 19.85
CA ILE A 4 1.61 -17.92 21.20
C ILE A 4 2.64 -16.82 21.43
N ILE A 5 3.90 -17.08 21.05
CA ILE A 5 4.98 -16.09 21.11
C ILE A 5 4.65 -14.89 20.22
N ALA A 6 4.23 -15.14 18.97
CA ALA A 6 3.86 -14.08 18.05
C ALA A 6 2.78 -13.13 18.61
N LEU A 7 1.74 -13.68 19.26
CA LEU A 7 0.65 -12.87 19.83
C LEU A 7 1.02 -12.16 21.14
N ARG A 8 1.98 -12.69 21.92
CA ARG A 8 2.33 -12.14 23.23
C ARG A 8 3.52 -11.20 23.20
N GLU A 9 4.47 -11.44 22.31
CA GLU A 9 5.81 -10.85 22.39
C GLU A 9 6.19 -10.04 21.14
N CYS A 10 5.51 -10.23 19.99
CA CYS A 10 5.89 -9.59 18.71
C CYS A 10 5.06 -8.35 18.32
N GLN A 11 4.48 -7.64 19.29
CA GLN A 11 3.67 -6.44 19.01
C GLN A 11 4.51 -5.34 18.34
N GLU A 12 5.76 -5.16 18.76
CA GLU A 12 6.68 -4.18 18.17
C GLU A 12 7.02 -4.49 16.72
N ASP A 13 7.17 -5.77 16.36
CA ASP A 13 7.45 -6.18 14.98
C ASP A 13 6.29 -5.84 14.06
N THR A 14 5.06 -6.01 14.54
CA THR A 14 3.85 -5.58 13.81
C THR A 14 3.86 -4.07 13.56
N ALA A 15 4.21 -3.26 14.57
CA ALA A 15 4.31 -1.81 14.41
C ALA A 15 5.40 -1.39 13.40
N LYS A 16 6.57 -2.06 13.42
CA LYS A 16 7.66 -1.83 12.44
C LYS A 16 7.20 -2.16 11.02
N ILE A 17 6.49 -3.27 10.83
CA ILE A 17 5.95 -3.68 9.54
C ILE A 17 4.92 -2.67 9.04
N CYS A 18 3.99 -2.23 9.90
CA CYS A 18 3.00 -1.20 9.56
C CYS A 18 3.66 0.11 9.13
N GLU A 19 4.71 0.55 9.83
CA GLU A 19 5.44 1.77 9.49
C GLU A 19 6.22 1.63 8.18
N LEU A 20 6.80 0.46 7.91
CA LEU A 20 7.45 0.17 6.63
C LEU A 20 6.47 0.28 5.46
N TYR A 21 5.29 -0.33 5.57
CA TYR A 21 4.27 -0.24 4.51
C TYR A 21 3.69 1.18 4.38
N ARG A 22 3.57 1.92 5.48
CA ARG A 22 3.18 3.34 5.46
C ARG A 22 4.16 4.17 4.63
N LYS A 23 5.47 4.06 4.88
CA LYS A 23 6.51 4.76 4.11
C LYS A 23 6.48 4.40 2.63
N ARG A 24 6.32 3.11 2.31
CA ARG A 24 6.21 2.64 0.91
C ARG A 24 4.99 3.23 0.22
N ARG A 25 3.82 3.19 0.87
CA ARG A 25 2.57 3.78 0.38
C ARG A 25 2.74 5.27 0.12
N ASP A 26 3.30 6.01 1.06
CA ASP A 26 3.41 7.47 0.96
C ASP A 26 4.33 7.88 -0.21
N LEU A 27 5.46 7.17 -0.37
CA LEU A 27 6.36 7.37 -1.52
C LEU A 27 5.67 7.02 -2.85
N LEU A 28 4.94 5.91 -2.92
CA LEU A 28 4.24 5.50 -4.14
C LEU A 28 3.15 6.50 -4.53
N VAL A 29 2.31 6.92 -3.57
CA VAL A 29 1.23 7.89 -3.79
C VAL A 29 1.79 9.23 -4.23
N SER A 30 2.84 9.72 -3.55
CA SER A 30 3.50 10.97 -3.93
C SER A 30 4.13 10.88 -5.32
N GLY A 31 4.79 9.76 -5.65
CA GLY A 31 5.42 9.55 -6.95
C GLY A 31 4.41 9.49 -8.10
N LEU A 32 3.31 8.74 -7.92
CA LEU A 32 2.23 8.66 -8.92
C LEU A 32 1.55 10.01 -9.12
N THR A 33 1.27 10.72 -8.03
CA THR A 33 0.65 12.05 -8.10
C THR A 33 1.57 13.05 -8.82
N ALA A 34 2.87 13.03 -8.54
CA ALA A 34 3.85 13.87 -9.23
C ALA A 34 3.98 13.52 -10.72
N ALA A 35 3.77 12.26 -11.10
CA ALA A 35 3.74 11.80 -12.48
C ALA A 35 2.40 12.11 -13.21
N GLY A 36 1.47 12.83 -12.57
CA GLY A 36 0.17 13.19 -13.16
C GLY A 36 -0.91 12.11 -13.01
N TRP A 37 -0.67 11.08 -12.20
CA TRP A 37 -1.67 10.06 -11.85
C TRP A 37 -2.15 10.29 -10.41
N PRO A 38 -3.24 11.05 -10.21
CA PRO A 38 -3.75 11.32 -8.87
C PRO A 38 -4.32 10.04 -8.24
N VAL A 39 -3.82 9.66 -7.07
CA VAL A 39 -4.30 8.51 -6.30
C VAL A 39 -4.48 8.91 -4.83
N ALA A 40 -5.60 8.50 -4.23
CA ALA A 40 -5.83 8.73 -2.81
C ALA A 40 -5.03 7.71 -1.95
N PRO A 41 -4.40 8.14 -0.85
CA PRO A 41 -3.71 7.22 0.04
C PRO A 41 -4.71 6.29 0.74
N PRO A 42 -4.50 4.96 0.74
CA PRO A 42 -5.38 4.02 1.42
C PRO A 42 -5.25 4.18 2.94
N GLN A 43 -6.38 4.05 3.64
CA GLN A 43 -6.44 4.14 5.11
C GLN A 43 -5.82 2.91 5.82
N GLY A 44 -5.64 1.80 5.09
CA GLY A 44 -5.01 0.57 5.56
C GLY A 44 -4.74 -0.41 4.42
N SER A 45 -4.27 -1.62 4.77
CA SER A 45 -3.79 -2.67 3.86
C SER A 45 -2.40 -2.41 3.24
N MET A 46 -1.92 -3.39 2.48
CA MET A 46 -0.63 -3.36 1.77
C MET A 46 -0.78 -3.04 0.27
N PHE A 47 -1.99 -2.71 -0.19
CA PHE A 47 -2.31 -2.49 -1.60
C PHE A 47 -2.76 -1.05 -1.88
N LEU A 48 -2.44 -0.58 -3.08
CA LEU A 48 -2.91 0.70 -3.61
C LEU A 48 -3.83 0.44 -4.80
N TRP A 49 -5.12 0.77 -4.64
CA TRP A 49 -6.09 0.67 -5.72
C TRP A 49 -6.17 2.00 -6.46
N ALA A 50 -5.44 2.09 -7.57
CA ALA A 50 -5.43 3.25 -8.44
C ALA A 50 -6.33 3.00 -9.66
N ARG A 51 -7.24 3.94 -9.94
CA ARG A 51 -8.04 3.89 -11.16
C ARG A 51 -7.14 4.10 -12.38
N ILE A 52 -7.34 3.30 -13.43
CA ILE A 52 -6.62 3.46 -14.71
C ILE A 52 -6.90 4.87 -15.28
N PRO A 53 -5.86 5.63 -15.69
CA PRO A 53 -6.06 6.95 -16.27
C PRO A 53 -6.92 6.88 -17.53
N GLU A 54 -7.71 7.92 -17.79
CA GLU A 54 -8.69 7.96 -18.89
C GLU A 54 -8.14 7.51 -20.26
N PRO A 55 -6.91 7.92 -20.69
CA PRO A 55 -6.37 7.47 -21.97
C PRO A 55 -6.13 5.97 -22.09
N PHE A 56 -5.96 5.27 -20.97
CA PHE A 56 -5.60 3.85 -20.92
C PHE A 56 -6.76 2.96 -20.47
N GLN A 57 -7.91 3.52 -20.08
CA GLN A 57 -9.08 2.71 -19.68
C GLN A 57 -9.52 1.66 -20.72
N PRO A 58 -9.44 1.91 -22.04
CA PRO A 58 -9.81 0.90 -23.04
C PRO A 58 -8.90 -0.34 -23.05
N LEU A 59 -7.67 -0.23 -22.55
CA LEU A 59 -6.74 -1.37 -22.45
C LEU A 59 -7.13 -2.35 -21.34
N GLY A 60 -7.98 -1.91 -20.40
CA GLY A 60 -8.41 -2.73 -19.26
C GLY A 60 -7.26 -3.08 -18.30
N SER A 61 -7.53 -4.04 -17.42
CA SER A 61 -6.49 -4.72 -16.65
C SER A 61 -5.85 -5.81 -17.51
N LEU A 62 -4.63 -6.23 -17.16
CA LEU A 62 -4.04 -7.45 -17.71
C LEU A 62 -4.95 -8.64 -17.32
N GLU A 63 -5.63 -9.21 -18.30
CA GLU A 63 -6.34 -10.50 -18.26
C GLU A 63 -5.70 -11.41 -19.32
#